data_AF-A0A939YP89-F1
#
_entry.id   AF-A0A939YP89-F1
#
_cell.length_a   1.000
_cell.length_b   1.000
_cell.length_c   1.000
_cell.angle_alpha   90.00
_cell.angle_beta   90.00
_cell.angle_gamma   90.00
#
_symmetry.space_group_name_H-M   'P 1'
#
loop_
_entity.id
_entity.type
_entity.pdbx_description
1 polymer ?
#
loop_
_entity_poly.entity_id
_entity_poly.type
_entity_poly.pdbx_seq_one_letter_code
_entity_poly.pdbx_strand_id
1 'polypeptide(L)'
;MMKGFARFICIIAVMALSLFLVSNLGYPENYSKGYTDSLKSAFVDERNIFSQAEVDEINERVREVSAKTKLNIYISASSRAFYSEDATRIYADDEYDRIFGEDTDGLYYFMDFAGKSDSYDYLSLSGRACLQFADSFQHIVDSTGDHLPYSYQIQQNGLETYKDQIADAINYFLSMISTYSDGNREVNYVHTEVGKYIFRRGGDLYVTYSKPPFIRMKILLIGEIAGLIVGLIIYLSTKSTYKFKSKTDPSLYVDKSDIHFYTRTDAFLRTHTSRHAISTDSGGGGGRTGGGGGHSFSGGHTGGGHHR
;
A
#
# COMPACT_ATOMS: atom_id res chain seq x y z
N MET A 1 -42.52 -3.43 -22.90
CA MET A 1 -41.63 -2.48 -22.18
C MET A 1 -41.08 -3.08 -20.88
N MET A 2 -41.89 -3.69 -20.01
CA MET A 2 -41.46 -4.28 -18.72
C MET A 2 -40.35 -5.35 -18.79
N LYS A 3 -40.34 -6.25 -19.79
CA LYS A 3 -39.32 -7.33 -19.89
C LYS A 3 -37.90 -6.81 -20.17
N GLY A 4 -37.76 -5.68 -20.87
CA GLY A 4 -36.45 -5.05 -21.10
C GLY A 4 -35.92 -4.35 -19.86
N PHE A 5 -36.81 -3.69 -19.13
CA PHE A 5 -36.49 -3.00 -17.87
C PHE A 5 -36.07 -3.98 -16.76
N ALA A 6 -36.76 -5.11 -16.62
CA ALA A 6 -36.40 -6.15 -15.65
C ALA A 6 -35.00 -6.77 -15.92
N ARG A 7 -34.63 -6.98 -17.19
CA ARG A 7 -33.30 -7.50 -17.56
C ARG A 7 -32.19 -6.52 -17.25
N PHE A 8 -32.43 -5.23 -17.46
CA PHE A 8 -31.48 -4.16 -17.14
C PHE A 8 -31.24 -4.07 -15.62
N ILE A 9 -32.30 -4.18 -14.81
CA ILE A 9 -32.19 -4.21 -13.35
C ILE A 9 -31.41 -5.44 -12.86
N CYS A 10 -31.65 -6.63 -13.43
CA CYS A 10 -30.89 -7.82 -13.04
C CYS A 10 -29.39 -7.70 -13.35
N ILE A 11 -29.01 -7.08 -14.46
CA ILE A 11 -27.60 -6.84 -14.80
C ILE A 11 -26.97 -5.90 -13.76
N ILE A 12 -27.64 -4.78 -13.44
CA ILE A 12 -27.17 -3.85 -12.41
C ILE A 12 -27.07 -4.54 -11.04
N ALA A 13 -28.02 -5.40 -10.69
CA ALA A 13 -27.99 -6.14 -9.42
C ALA A 13 -26.81 -7.12 -9.34
N VAL A 14 -26.49 -7.82 -10.44
CA VAL A 14 -25.33 -8.74 -10.50
C VAL A 14 -24.00 -7.97 -10.46
N MET A 15 -23.93 -6.82 -11.13
CA MET A 15 -22.81 -5.88 -11.09
C MET A 15 -22.57 -5.34 -9.67
N ALA A 16 -23.63 -4.88 -9.00
CA ALA A 16 -23.55 -4.43 -7.61
C ALA A 16 -23.15 -5.56 -6.65
N LEU A 17 -23.65 -6.78 -6.88
CA LEU A 17 -23.32 -7.95 -6.07
C LEU A 17 -21.85 -8.38 -6.27
N SER A 18 -21.32 -8.33 -7.50
CA SER A 18 -19.93 -8.70 -7.78
C SER A 18 -18.96 -7.69 -7.14
N LEU A 19 -19.25 -6.39 -7.24
CA LEU A 19 -18.51 -5.34 -6.53
C LEU A 19 -18.52 -5.58 -5.01
N PHE A 20 -19.69 -5.87 -4.44
CA PHE A 20 -19.82 -6.14 -3.02
C PHE A 20 -19.05 -7.39 -2.59
N LEU A 21 -19.10 -8.47 -3.36
CA LEU A 21 -18.39 -9.71 -3.06
C LEU A 21 -16.86 -9.52 -3.13
N VAL A 22 -16.34 -8.86 -4.17
CA VAL A 22 -14.88 -8.65 -4.32
C VAL A 22 -14.35 -7.67 -3.27
N SER A 23 -15.15 -6.70 -2.82
CA SER A 23 -14.82 -5.82 -1.70
C SER A 23 -14.64 -6.56 -0.37
N ASN A 24 -15.35 -7.68 -0.21
CA ASN A 24 -15.46 -8.44 1.04
C ASN A 24 -14.81 -9.82 0.96
N LEU A 25 -14.16 -10.18 -0.15
CA LEU A 25 -13.51 -11.47 -0.35
C LEU A 25 -12.20 -11.51 0.44
N GLY A 26 -12.22 -12.19 1.60
CA GLY A 26 -11.06 -12.55 2.40
C GLY A 26 -10.33 -11.35 3.00
N TYR A 27 -10.37 -11.23 4.34
CA TYR A 27 -9.57 -10.22 5.01
C TYR A 27 -8.10 -10.60 4.89
N PRO A 28 -7.26 -9.70 4.37
CA PRO A 28 -5.86 -9.98 4.34
C PRO A 28 -5.32 -9.96 5.77
N GLU A 29 -4.29 -10.76 6.04
CA GLU A 29 -3.64 -10.77 7.34
C GLU A 29 -3.21 -9.35 7.71
N ASN A 30 -3.53 -8.94 8.93
CA ASN A 30 -3.10 -7.68 9.51
C ASN A 30 -1.88 -7.93 10.39
N TYR A 31 -0.73 -7.42 9.96
CA TYR A 31 0.54 -7.57 10.68
C TYR A 31 0.77 -6.46 11.71
N SER A 32 -0.08 -5.42 11.74
CA SER A 32 0.03 -4.29 12.68
C SER A 32 0.18 -4.77 14.13
N LYS A 33 1.23 -4.29 14.80
CA LYS A 33 1.50 -4.56 16.22
C LYS A 33 1.18 -3.37 17.12
N GLY A 34 1.02 -2.19 16.54
CA GLY A 34 0.70 -0.96 17.26
C GLY A 34 1.85 -0.46 18.14
N TYR A 35 1.54 0.55 18.94
CA TYR A 35 2.44 1.06 19.97
C TYR A 35 2.57 0.06 21.13
N THR A 36 3.81 -0.16 21.59
CA THR A 36 4.11 -1.10 22.69
C THR A 36 4.12 -0.39 24.03
N ASP A 37 5.23 0.24 24.38
CA ASP A 37 5.40 1.13 25.51
C ASP A 37 6.54 2.12 25.23
N SER A 38 6.77 3.06 26.14
CA SER A 38 7.84 4.04 25.99
C SER A 38 9.15 3.59 26.62
N LEU A 39 9.22 2.44 27.30
CA LEU A 39 10.40 2.04 28.08
C LEU A 39 11.62 1.76 27.19
N LYS A 40 11.37 1.23 25.99
CA LYS A 40 12.41 1.00 24.98
C LYS A 40 12.74 2.24 24.16
N SER A 41 11.94 3.29 24.23
CA SER A 41 12.19 4.54 23.51
C SER A 41 13.35 5.27 24.15
N ALA A 42 14.39 5.55 23.37
CA ALA A 42 15.65 6.06 23.89
C ALA A 42 16.46 6.84 22.84
N PHE A 43 17.26 7.78 23.34
CA PHE A 43 18.44 8.31 22.70
C PHE A 43 19.67 7.48 23.12
N VAL A 44 20.46 7.06 22.13
CA VAL A 44 21.73 6.36 22.33
C VAL A 44 22.88 7.16 21.72
N ASP A 45 23.84 7.48 22.58
CA ASP A 45 25.04 8.20 22.24
C ASP A 45 26.23 7.24 22.09
N GLU A 46 26.45 6.73 20.88
CA GLU A 46 27.59 5.84 20.60
C GLU A 46 28.92 6.58 20.54
N ARG A 47 28.87 7.92 20.39
CA ARG A 47 30.04 8.78 20.23
C ARG A 47 30.54 9.33 21.57
N ASN A 48 29.81 9.10 22.66
CA ASN A 48 30.12 9.60 24.02
C ASN A 48 30.29 11.14 24.05
N ILE A 49 29.41 11.84 23.34
CA ILE A 49 29.32 13.31 23.29
C ILE A 49 28.78 13.86 24.61
N PHE A 50 27.84 13.13 25.22
CA PHE A 50 27.11 13.52 26.42
C PHE A 50 27.54 12.69 27.63
N SER A 51 27.46 13.30 28.81
CA SER A 51 27.56 12.55 30.07
C SER A 51 26.32 11.69 30.29
N GLN A 52 26.42 10.67 31.14
CA GLN A 52 25.28 9.80 31.44
C GLN A 52 24.06 10.56 31.96
N ALA A 53 24.26 11.58 32.80
CA ALA A 53 23.16 12.39 33.33
C ALA A 53 22.40 13.16 32.24
N GLU A 54 23.12 13.66 31.22
CA GLU A 54 22.52 14.36 30.09
C GLU A 54 21.79 13.38 29.16
N VAL A 55 22.36 12.19 28.92
CA VAL A 55 21.69 11.12 28.19
C VAL A 55 20.39 10.71 28.89
N ASP A 56 20.39 10.63 30.23
CA ASP A 56 19.21 10.29 31.02
C ASP A 56 18.11 11.36 30.91
N GLU A 57 18.48 12.65 30.92
CA GLU A 57 17.56 13.78 30.70
C GLU A 57 16.94 13.75 29.29
N ILE A 58 17.76 13.56 28.26
CA ILE A 58 17.26 13.43 26.88
C ILE A 58 16.33 12.22 26.77
N ASN A 59 16.70 11.10 27.40
CA ASN A 59 15.89 9.90 27.43
C ASN A 59 14.54 10.09 28.13
N GLU A 60 14.48 10.86 29.21
CA GLU A 60 13.21 11.22 29.85
C GLU A 60 12.29 11.93 28.85
N ARG A 61 12.81 12.93 28.14
CA ARG A 61 12.06 13.66 27.10
C ARG A 61 11.64 12.78 25.93
N VAL A 62 12.51 11.89 25.44
CA VAL A 62 12.17 10.92 24.39
C VAL A 62 10.99 10.04 24.83
N ARG A 63 11.01 9.55 26.08
CA ARG A 63 9.93 8.72 26.63
C ARG A 63 8.64 9.50 26.84
N GLU A 64 8.72 10.76 27.24
CA GLU A 64 7.55 11.64 27.34
C GLU A 64 6.89 11.84 25.98
N VAL A 65 7.67 12.19 24.95
CA VAL A 65 7.15 12.37 23.59
C VAL A 65 6.62 11.05 23.03
N SER A 66 7.31 9.94 23.26
CA SER A 66 6.87 8.59 22.90
C SER A 66 5.50 8.25 23.54
N ALA A 67 5.35 8.49 24.84
CA ALA A 67 4.12 8.21 25.57
C ALA A 67 2.96 9.14 25.16
N LYS A 68 3.26 10.41 24.87
CA LYS A 68 2.29 11.41 24.38
C LYS A 68 1.79 11.03 22.98
N THR A 69 2.72 10.81 22.07
CA THR A 69 2.42 10.54 20.66
C THR A 69 1.97 9.10 20.42
N LYS A 70 2.18 8.17 21.36
CA LYS A 70 1.97 6.72 21.16
C LYS A 70 2.79 6.18 19.98
N LEU A 71 4.07 6.56 19.94
CA LEU A 71 5.05 6.10 18.97
C LEU A 71 6.28 5.59 19.74
N ASN A 72 6.82 4.44 19.34
CA ASN A 72 8.14 4.00 19.78
C ASN A 72 9.17 4.93 19.12
N ILE A 73 10.07 5.54 19.89
CA ILE A 73 11.02 6.54 19.37
C ILE A 73 12.42 6.10 19.75
N TYR A 74 13.27 5.91 18.75
CA TYR A 74 14.69 5.68 18.99
C TYR A 74 15.52 6.65 18.17
N ILE A 75 16.54 7.23 18.80
CA ILE A 75 17.41 8.22 18.20
C ILE A 75 18.85 7.79 18.48
N SER A 76 19.72 7.75 17.47
CA SER A 76 21.11 7.34 17.65
C SER A 76 22.08 8.39 17.13
N ALA A 77 22.98 8.87 17.99
CA ALA A 77 24.20 9.55 17.55
C ALA A 77 25.24 8.48 17.22
N SER A 78 25.29 8.09 15.95
CA SER A 78 25.97 6.87 15.49
C SER A 78 27.46 7.07 15.30
N SER A 79 28.23 6.04 15.66
CA SER A 79 29.65 5.88 15.33
C SER A 79 29.89 5.19 13.99
N ARG A 80 28.81 4.69 13.38
CA ARG A 80 28.83 3.77 12.25
C ARG A 80 28.76 4.54 10.93
N ALA A 81 29.70 4.27 10.03
CA ALA A 81 29.69 4.80 8.67
C ALA A 81 29.20 3.75 7.68
N PHE A 82 28.36 4.17 6.74
CA PHE A 82 27.95 3.36 5.60
C PHE A 82 28.50 3.93 4.29
N TYR A 83 28.58 3.09 3.26
CA TYR A 83 29.11 3.46 1.95
C TYR A 83 28.03 3.89 0.95
N SER A 84 26.75 3.79 1.33
CA SER A 84 25.61 4.22 0.51
C SER A 84 24.41 4.58 1.37
N GLU A 85 23.56 5.47 0.83
CA GLU A 85 22.27 5.84 1.43
C GLU A 85 21.38 4.61 1.66
N ASP A 86 21.34 3.70 0.69
CA ASP A 86 20.59 2.44 0.80
C ASP A 86 21.06 1.57 1.98
N ALA A 87 22.37 1.51 2.23
CA ALA A 87 22.89 0.74 3.36
C ALA A 87 22.51 1.39 4.70
N THR A 88 22.53 2.72 4.78
CA THR A 88 22.06 3.46 5.96
C THR A 88 20.57 3.23 6.21
N ARG A 89 19.76 3.30 5.16
CA ARG A 89 18.33 3.02 5.22
C ARG A 89 18.03 1.59 5.69
N ILE A 90 18.63 0.58 5.05
CA ILE A 90 18.45 -0.82 5.43
C ILE A 90 18.84 -1.03 6.89
N TYR A 91 19.95 -0.43 7.32
CA TYR A 91 20.36 -0.49 8.72
C TYR A 91 19.32 0.16 9.66
N ALA A 92 18.84 1.35 9.33
CA ALA A 92 17.85 2.06 10.14
C ALA A 92 16.54 1.27 10.29
N ASP A 93 16.04 0.71 9.18
CA ASP A 93 14.84 -0.12 9.16
C ASP A 93 15.04 -1.41 9.98
N ASP A 94 16.13 -2.14 9.74
CA ASP A 94 16.45 -3.39 10.44
C ASP A 94 16.70 -3.15 11.94
N GLU A 95 17.33 -2.02 12.30
CA GLU A 95 17.64 -1.69 13.68
C GLU A 95 16.37 -1.30 14.46
N TYR A 96 15.44 -0.56 13.83
CA TYR A 96 14.13 -0.33 14.40
C TYR A 96 13.41 -1.66 14.70
N ASP A 97 13.34 -2.54 13.69
CA ASP A 97 12.64 -3.83 13.81
C ASP A 97 13.30 -4.73 14.86
N ARG A 98 14.63 -4.68 14.98
CA ARG A 98 15.37 -5.41 16.02
C ARG A 98 14.99 -4.95 17.44
N ILE A 99 14.79 -3.65 17.64
CA ILE A 99 14.54 -3.05 18.96
C ILE A 99 13.07 -3.21 19.38
N PHE A 100 12.15 -2.82 18.50
CA PHE A 100 10.72 -2.73 18.81
C PHE A 100 9.90 -3.89 18.25
N GLY A 101 10.37 -4.51 17.18
CA GLY A 101 9.65 -5.52 16.42
C GLY A 101 8.99 -4.94 15.17
N GLU A 102 8.85 -5.81 14.17
CA GLU A 102 8.23 -5.47 12.89
C GLU A 102 6.81 -4.92 13.04
N ASP A 103 6.49 -3.93 12.20
CA ASP A 103 5.15 -3.32 12.06
C ASP A 103 4.58 -2.75 13.38
N THR A 104 5.45 -2.34 14.31
CA THR A 104 5.08 -1.54 15.50
C THR A 104 5.00 -0.05 15.16
N ASP A 105 4.21 0.72 15.91
CA ASP A 105 4.04 2.15 15.65
C ASP A 105 5.22 2.96 16.17
N GLY A 106 6.03 3.54 15.29
CA GLY A 106 7.20 4.29 15.74
C GLY A 106 8.17 4.73 14.65
N LEU A 107 9.33 5.22 15.10
CA LEU A 107 10.40 5.72 14.25
C LEU A 107 11.79 5.46 14.82
N TYR A 108 12.78 5.43 13.93
CA TYR A 108 14.19 5.41 14.24
C TYR A 108 14.90 6.55 13.50
N TYR A 109 15.55 7.45 14.25
CA TYR A 109 16.35 8.52 13.67
C TYR A 109 17.84 8.24 13.83
N PHE A 110 18.47 7.92 12.71
CA PHE A 110 19.90 7.70 12.57
C PHE A 110 20.60 9.04 12.30
N MET A 111 21.48 9.46 13.22
CA MET A 111 22.37 10.61 12.99
C MET A 111 23.79 10.10 12.72
N ASP A 112 24.35 10.40 11.56
CA ASP A 112 25.68 9.95 11.16
C ASP A 112 26.75 10.89 11.72
N PHE A 113 27.44 10.46 12.77
CA PHE A 113 28.60 11.16 13.30
C PHE A 113 29.90 10.38 13.09
N ALA A 114 29.93 9.41 12.18
CA ALA A 114 31.10 8.54 12.00
C ALA A 114 32.36 9.32 11.57
N GLY A 115 32.21 10.49 10.94
CA GLY A 115 33.30 11.40 10.60
C GLY A 115 34.00 11.07 9.28
N LYS A 116 33.30 10.41 8.35
CA LYS A 116 33.73 10.28 6.95
C LYS A 116 33.11 11.41 6.11
N SER A 117 33.66 11.66 4.92
CA SER A 117 33.17 12.71 4.01
C SER A 117 31.72 12.43 3.60
N ASP A 118 30.88 13.47 3.75
CA ASP A 118 29.41 13.50 3.67
C ASP A 118 28.73 12.59 4.70
N SER A 119 28.19 13.20 5.75
CA SER A 119 27.37 12.50 6.75
C SER A 119 25.95 12.36 6.23
N TYR A 120 25.37 11.18 6.38
CA TYR A 120 24.01 10.92 5.93
C TYR A 120 23.11 10.49 7.08
N ASP A 121 22.22 11.39 7.49
CA ASP A 121 21.19 11.12 8.48
C ASP A 121 19.98 10.45 7.81
N TYR A 122 19.28 9.58 8.54
CA TYR A 122 18.10 8.88 8.01
C TYR A 122 17.01 8.71 9.07
N LEU A 123 15.77 8.99 8.71
CA LEU A 123 14.58 8.73 9.52
C LEU A 123 13.81 7.57 8.92
N SER A 124 13.80 6.45 9.63
CA SER A 124 12.94 5.31 9.36
C SER A 124 11.63 5.43 10.16
N LEU A 125 10.51 5.12 9.51
CA LEU A 125 9.16 5.17 10.05
C LEU A 125 8.50 3.81 9.89
N SER A 126 7.80 3.36 10.91
CA SER A 126 7.06 2.09 10.92
C SER A 126 5.62 2.24 11.44
N GLY A 127 4.76 1.32 11.03
CA GLY A 127 3.35 1.26 11.48
C GLY A 127 2.60 2.57 11.22
N ARG A 128 1.95 3.11 12.26
CA ARG A 128 1.18 4.36 12.15
C ARG A 128 2.02 5.57 11.75
N ALA A 129 3.30 5.61 12.10
CA ALA A 129 4.18 6.74 11.78
C ALA A 129 4.27 6.95 10.26
N CYS A 130 4.25 5.87 9.47
CA CYS A 130 4.23 5.94 8.01
C CYS A 130 3.03 6.74 7.49
N LEU A 131 1.84 6.57 8.07
CA LEU A 131 0.64 7.32 7.67
C LEU A 131 0.66 8.76 8.19
N GLN A 132 1.19 8.94 9.39
CA GLN A 132 1.15 10.20 10.13
C GLN A 132 2.13 11.23 9.57
N PHE A 133 3.30 10.77 9.10
CA PHE A 133 4.37 11.63 8.60
C PHE A 133 4.62 11.51 7.10
N ALA A 134 3.79 10.78 6.34
CA ALA A 134 3.97 10.54 4.90
C ALA A 134 4.32 11.81 4.09
N ASP A 135 3.68 12.94 4.42
CA ASP A 135 3.87 14.20 3.69
C ASP A 135 4.90 15.14 4.36
N SER A 136 5.41 14.80 5.55
CA SER A 136 6.24 15.69 6.36
C SER A 136 7.60 15.12 6.75
N PHE A 137 7.83 13.81 6.59
CA PHE A 137 9.06 13.16 7.07
C PHE A 137 10.31 13.79 6.46
N GLN A 138 10.30 14.13 5.17
CA GLN A 138 11.46 14.73 4.52
C GLN A 138 11.78 16.10 5.11
N HIS A 139 10.76 16.95 5.30
CA HIS A 139 10.92 18.25 5.94
C HIS A 139 11.43 18.13 7.38
N ILE A 140 10.97 17.14 8.15
CA ILE A 140 11.45 16.88 9.51
C ILE A 140 12.93 16.56 9.49
N VAL A 141 13.38 15.66 8.61
CA VAL A 141 14.79 15.29 8.51
C VAL A 141 15.65 16.45 8.05
N ASP A 142 15.24 17.16 7.00
CA ASP A 142 15.99 18.30 6.47
C ASP A 142 16.11 19.42 7.50
N SER A 143 15.00 19.77 8.16
CA SER A 143 15.01 20.86 9.15
C SER A 143 15.81 20.47 10.39
N THR A 144 15.80 19.21 10.82
CA THR A 144 16.66 18.75 11.92
C THR A 144 18.14 18.73 11.48
N GLY A 145 18.42 18.26 10.26
CA GLY A 145 19.77 18.22 9.68
C GLY A 145 20.42 19.60 9.59
N ASP A 146 19.65 20.63 9.22
CA ASP A 146 20.10 22.03 9.18
C ASP A 146 20.51 22.58 10.55
N HIS A 147 20.04 21.97 11.66
CA HIS A 147 20.47 22.33 13.02
C HIS A 147 21.71 21.57 13.47
N LEU A 148 22.17 20.55 12.72
CA LEU A 148 23.29 19.70 13.09
C LEU A 148 24.61 20.20 12.46
N PRO A 149 25.76 19.93 13.10
CA PRO A 149 27.05 20.32 12.55
C PRO A 149 27.39 19.51 11.28
N TYR A 150 27.91 20.19 10.27
CA TYR A 150 28.38 19.53 9.04
C TYR A 150 29.64 18.69 9.31
N SER A 151 29.86 17.65 8.49
CA SER A 151 31.00 16.73 8.64
C SER A 151 32.37 17.42 8.67
N TYR A 152 32.56 18.44 7.84
CA TYR A 152 33.81 19.19 7.78
C TYR A 152 34.08 20.01 9.06
N GLN A 153 33.02 20.48 9.73
CA GLN A 153 33.12 21.25 10.97
C GLN A 153 33.57 20.35 12.12
N ILE A 154 32.97 19.15 12.21
CA ILE A 154 33.35 18.11 13.17
C ILE A 154 34.82 17.72 12.98
N GLN A 155 35.27 17.57 11.73
CA GLN A 155 36.65 17.20 11.42
C GLN A 155 37.66 18.27 11.87
N GLN A 156 37.29 19.55 11.77
CA GLN A 156 38.18 20.67 12.12
C GLN A 156 38.23 20.93 13.63
N ASN A 157 37.06 20.94 14.28
CA ASN A 157 36.92 21.45 15.66
C ASN A 157 36.63 20.35 16.69
N GLY A 158 36.45 19.10 16.26
CA GLY A 158 36.03 18.00 17.11
C GLY A 158 34.54 18.00 17.42
N LEU A 159 33.98 16.80 17.61
CA LEU A 159 32.54 16.59 17.84
C LEU A 159 32.05 17.20 19.16
N GLU A 160 32.87 17.16 20.21
CA GLU A 160 32.55 17.71 21.54
C GLU A 160 32.21 19.20 21.50
N THR A 161 32.84 19.97 20.58
CA THR A 161 32.57 21.40 20.38
C THR A 161 31.12 21.68 19.99
N TYR A 162 30.43 20.71 19.40
CA TYR A 162 29.06 20.85 18.89
C TYR A 162 28.01 20.17 19.78
N LYS A 163 28.38 19.77 21.00
CA LYS A 163 27.48 19.10 21.94
C LYS A 163 26.15 19.83 22.14
N ASP A 164 26.20 21.13 22.44
CA ASP A 164 24.99 21.93 22.69
C ASP A 164 24.11 22.02 21.44
N GLN A 165 24.73 22.22 20.27
CA GLN A 165 24.04 22.24 18.98
C GLN A 165 23.34 20.90 18.69
N ILE A 166 23.98 19.77 19.00
CA ILE A 166 23.39 18.44 18.81
C ILE A 166 22.20 18.23 19.78
N ALA A 167 22.33 18.67 21.04
CA ALA A 167 21.22 18.62 21.99
C ALA A 167 20.03 19.47 21.52
N ASP A 168 20.29 20.67 21.00
CA ASP A 168 19.26 21.55 20.44
C ASP A 168 18.56 20.92 19.23
N ALA A 169 19.31 20.27 18.33
CA ALA A 169 18.76 19.57 17.19
C ALA A 169 17.87 18.38 17.59
N ILE A 170 18.27 17.59 18.60
CA ILE A 170 17.45 16.50 19.16
C ILE A 170 16.15 17.07 19.74
N ASN A 171 16.24 18.18 20.46
CA ASN A 171 15.08 18.85 21.04
C ASN A 171 14.13 19.40 19.98
N TYR A 172 14.69 19.97 18.92
CA TYR A 172 13.94 20.45 17.76
C TYR A 172 13.24 19.29 17.04
N PHE A 173 13.93 18.18 16.81
CA PHE A 173 13.37 16.96 16.24
C PHE A 173 12.17 16.45 17.07
N LEU A 174 12.36 16.27 18.38
CA LEU A 174 11.30 15.82 19.29
C LEU A 174 10.09 16.77 19.30
N SER A 175 10.33 18.08 19.23
CA SER A 175 9.27 19.09 19.11
C SER A 175 8.49 18.94 17.80
N MET A 176 9.17 18.70 16.68
CA MET A 176 8.51 18.43 15.40
C MET A 176 7.68 17.15 15.44
N ILE A 177 8.22 16.06 15.99
CA ILE A 177 7.47 14.80 16.15
C ILE A 177 6.19 15.05 16.95
N SER A 178 6.27 15.77 18.07
CA SER A 178 5.07 16.10 18.85
C SER A 178 4.09 16.99 18.07
N THR A 179 4.58 18.00 17.35
CA THR A 179 3.74 18.99 16.65
C THR A 179 2.98 18.35 15.50
N TYR A 180 3.69 17.62 14.64
CA TYR A 180 3.08 16.90 13.54
C TYR A 180 2.18 15.77 14.04
N SER A 181 2.46 15.21 15.22
CA SER A 181 1.58 14.18 15.78
C SER A 181 0.22 14.70 16.21
N ASP A 182 0.17 15.91 16.79
CA ASP A 182 -1.06 16.52 17.29
C ASP A 182 -1.88 17.20 16.17
N GLY A 183 -1.22 17.64 15.08
CA GLY A 183 -1.82 18.48 14.04
C GLY A 183 -2.12 17.83 12.69
N ASN A 184 -1.48 16.70 12.34
CA ASN A 184 -1.62 16.14 10.99
C ASN A 184 -2.82 15.21 10.81
N ARG A 185 -3.42 15.33 9.64
CA ARG A 185 -4.33 14.32 9.10
C ARG A 185 -3.50 13.22 8.45
N GLU A 186 -3.63 12.00 8.96
CA GLU A 186 -3.02 10.83 8.33
C GLU A 186 -3.45 10.69 6.86
N VAL A 187 -2.50 10.30 6.00
CA VAL A 187 -2.83 9.97 4.60
C VAL A 187 -3.68 8.70 4.53
N ASN A 188 -4.42 8.53 3.43
CA ASN A 188 -5.35 7.41 3.29
C ASN A 188 -4.66 6.03 3.25
N TYR A 189 -3.48 5.97 2.64
CA TYR A 189 -2.63 4.79 2.62
C TYR A 189 -1.19 5.15 2.24
N VAL A 190 -0.27 4.25 2.59
CA VAL A 190 1.12 4.24 2.18
C VAL A 190 1.47 2.88 1.59
N HIS A 191 2.37 2.85 0.62
CA HIS A 191 2.96 1.64 0.07
C HIS A 191 4.45 1.64 0.37
N THR A 192 4.89 0.64 1.12
CA THR A 192 6.27 0.47 1.58
C THR A 192 7.09 -0.25 0.52
N GLU A 193 8.42 -0.17 0.61
CA GLU A 193 9.31 -0.82 -0.37
C GLU A 193 9.26 -2.35 -0.31
N VAL A 194 9.05 -2.91 0.88
CA VAL A 194 8.85 -4.36 1.06
C VAL A 194 7.51 -4.87 0.48
N GLY A 195 6.68 -3.98 -0.08
CA GLY A 195 5.42 -4.30 -0.74
C GLY A 195 4.21 -4.38 0.20
N LYS A 196 4.35 -3.93 1.45
CA LYS A 196 3.24 -3.79 2.39
C LYS A 196 2.48 -2.48 2.13
N TYR A 197 1.16 -2.56 2.24
CA TYR A 197 0.25 -1.42 2.30
C TYR A 197 -0.12 -1.16 3.75
N ILE A 198 -0.02 0.11 4.15
CA ILE A 198 -0.45 0.60 5.46
C ILE A 198 -1.65 1.52 5.23
N PHE A 199 -2.75 1.33 5.96
CA PHE A 199 -3.95 2.18 5.87
C PHE A 199 -4.87 2.02 7.08
N ARG A 200 -5.77 2.97 7.31
CA ARG A 200 -6.84 2.84 8.31
C ARG A 200 -8.13 2.28 7.74
N ARG A 201 -8.81 1.43 8.50
CA ARG A 201 -10.18 0.98 8.22
C ARG A 201 -10.94 0.81 9.53
N GLY A 202 -12.06 1.53 9.67
CA GLY A 202 -12.92 1.41 10.84
C GLY A 202 -12.29 1.88 12.16
N GLY A 203 -11.24 2.70 12.10
CA GLY A 203 -10.47 3.15 13.26
C GLY A 203 -9.17 2.38 13.46
N ASP A 204 -9.10 1.13 13.01
CA ASP A 204 -7.94 0.26 13.17
C ASP A 204 -6.90 0.48 12.06
N LEU A 205 -5.62 0.32 12.44
CA LEU A 205 -4.49 0.31 11.52
C LEU A 205 -4.32 -1.08 10.90
N TYR A 206 -4.20 -1.12 9.58
CA TYR A 206 -3.91 -2.33 8.81
C TYR A 206 -2.54 -2.21 8.17
N VAL A 207 -1.68 -3.21 8.41
CA VAL A 207 -0.42 -3.43 7.71
C VAL A 207 -0.51 -4.75 6.98
N THR A 208 -0.43 -4.76 5.64
CA THR A 208 -0.71 -5.97 4.86
C THR A 208 -0.15 -5.93 3.44
N TYR A 209 0.17 -7.07 2.82
CA TYR A 209 0.58 -7.15 1.40
C TYR A 209 -0.58 -6.91 0.41
N SER A 210 -1.79 -6.76 0.91
CA SER A 210 -2.99 -6.58 0.10
C SER A 210 -3.33 -5.11 -0.12
N LYS A 211 -3.56 -4.74 -1.39
CA LYS A 211 -4.06 -3.41 -1.75
C LYS A 211 -5.29 -3.03 -0.92
N PRO A 212 -5.39 -1.78 -0.43
CA PRO A 212 -6.56 -1.28 0.28
C PRO A 212 -7.86 -1.47 -0.51
N PRO A 213 -9.00 -1.69 0.17
CA PRO A 213 -10.27 -2.00 -0.47
C PRO A 213 -10.72 -0.88 -1.41
N PHE A 214 -10.48 0.39 -1.09
CA PHE A 214 -10.85 1.52 -1.95
C PHE A 214 -10.04 1.57 -3.26
N ILE A 215 -8.80 1.09 -3.28
CA ILE A 215 -8.01 0.98 -4.53
C ILE A 215 -8.55 -0.14 -5.39
N ARG A 216 -8.83 -1.31 -4.80
CA ARG A 216 -9.46 -2.44 -5.50
C ARG A 216 -10.80 -2.01 -6.10
N MET A 217 -11.61 -1.29 -5.34
CA MET A 217 -12.89 -0.76 -5.80
C MET A 217 -12.76 0.18 -7.00
N LYS A 218 -11.81 1.12 -6.98
CA LYS A 218 -11.57 2.01 -8.12
C LYS A 218 -11.20 1.22 -9.39
N ILE A 219 -10.33 0.23 -9.27
CA ILE A 219 -9.90 -0.61 -10.40
C ILE A 219 -11.08 -1.42 -10.95
N LEU A 220 -11.91 -1.98 -10.08
CA LEU A 220 -13.11 -2.73 -10.49
C LEU A 220 -14.12 -1.86 -11.21
N LEU A 221 -14.41 -0.66 -10.69
CA LEU A 221 -15.33 0.28 -11.34
C LEU A 221 -14.86 0.67 -12.74
N ILE A 222 -13.56 0.94 -12.92
CA ILE A 222 -12.99 1.25 -14.23
C ILE A 222 -13.11 0.04 -15.17
N GLY A 223 -12.77 -1.16 -14.69
CA GLY A 223 -12.86 -2.38 -15.48
C GLY A 223 -14.29 -2.71 -15.90
N GLU A 224 -15.25 -2.46 -15.01
CA GLU A 224 -16.66 -2.69 -15.25
C GLU A 224 -17.25 -1.74 -16.30
N ILE A 225 -16.90 -0.45 -16.23
CA ILE A 225 -17.27 0.54 -17.26
C ILE A 225 -16.68 0.13 -18.62
N ALA A 226 -15.41 -0.25 -18.65
CA ALA A 226 -14.76 -0.71 -19.88
C ALA A 226 -15.44 -1.95 -20.46
N GLY A 227 -15.78 -2.93 -19.62
CA GLY A 227 -16.51 -4.14 -20.01
C GLY A 227 -17.90 -3.84 -20.57
N LEU A 228 -18.64 -2.91 -19.95
CA LEU A 228 -19.97 -2.49 -20.42
C LEU A 228 -19.88 -1.82 -21.81
N ILE A 229 -18.88 -0.97 -22.04
CA ILE A 229 -18.65 -0.33 -23.35
C ILE A 229 -18.40 -1.38 -24.43
N VAL A 230 -17.49 -2.31 -24.19
CA VAL A 230 -17.17 -3.39 -25.14
C VAL A 230 -18.40 -4.25 -25.42
N GLY A 231 -19.14 -4.65 -24.37
CA GLY A 231 -20.38 -5.40 -24.51
C GLY A 231 -21.44 -4.67 -25.33
N LEU A 232 -21.57 -3.36 -25.15
CA LEU A 232 -22.51 -2.53 -25.89
C LEU A 232 -22.11 -2.41 -27.38
N ILE A 233 -20.82 -2.27 -27.68
CA ILE A 233 -20.29 -2.28 -29.07
C ILE A 233 -20.59 -3.62 -29.75
N ILE A 234 -20.33 -4.74 -29.08
CA ILE A 234 -20.60 -6.08 -29.62
C ILE A 234 -22.09 -6.27 -29.85
N TYR A 235 -22.94 -5.85 -28.90
CA TYR A 235 -24.39 -5.93 -29.04
C TYR A 235 -24.90 -5.11 -30.22
N LEU A 236 -24.47 -3.86 -30.37
CA LEU A 236 -24.87 -3.00 -31.47
C LEU A 236 -24.38 -3.55 -32.83
N SER A 237 -23.13 -4.01 -32.90
CA SER A 237 -22.54 -4.63 -34.09
C SER A 237 -23.26 -5.92 -34.49
N THR A 238 -23.60 -6.76 -33.50
CA THR A 238 -24.36 -7.98 -33.74
C THR A 238 -25.75 -7.61 -34.22
N LYS A 239 -26.47 -6.71 -33.55
CA LYS A 239 -27.81 -6.28 -33.93
C LYS A 239 -27.86 -5.66 -35.33
N SER A 240 -26.87 -4.86 -35.72
CA SER A 240 -26.81 -4.26 -37.06
C SER A 240 -26.55 -5.29 -38.15
N THR A 241 -25.78 -6.34 -37.84
CA THR A 241 -25.43 -7.41 -38.79
C THR A 241 -26.44 -8.56 -38.79
N TYR A 242 -27.24 -8.71 -37.71
CA TYR A 242 -28.20 -9.79 -37.55
C TYR A 242 -29.44 -9.56 -38.41
N LYS A 243 -29.36 -9.96 -39.68
CA LYS A 243 -30.54 -10.09 -40.53
C LYS A 243 -31.33 -11.31 -40.05
N PHE A 244 -32.44 -11.05 -39.35
CA PHE A 244 -33.45 -12.07 -39.08
C PHE A 244 -33.80 -12.72 -40.43
N LYS A 245 -33.52 -14.02 -40.61
CA LYS A 245 -34.06 -14.73 -41.76
C LYS A 245 -35.58 -14.61 -41.63
N SER A 246 -36.19 -13.82 -42.51
CA SER A 246 -37.64 -13.80 -42.68
C SER A 246 -38.09 -15.25 -42.76
N LYS A 247 -39.14 -15.63 -42.02
CA LYS A 247 -39.69 -16.98 -42.09
C LYS A 247 -39.88 -17.30 -43.57
N THR A 248 -39.20 -18.33 -44.07
CA THR A 248 -39.36 -18.73 -45.46
C THR A 248 -40.84 -19.03 -45.63
N ASP A 249 -41.51 -18.27 -46.51
CA ASP A 249 -42.91 -18.49 -46.80
C ASP A 249 -43.03 -19.92 -47.34
N PRO A 250 -43.78 -20.83 -46.68
CA PRO A 250 -43.93 -22.20 -47.15
C PRO A 250 -44.49 -22.26 -48.58
N SER A 251 -45.18 -21.21 -49.04
CA SER A 251 -45.69 -21.11 -50.42
C SER A 251 -44.61 -20.98 -51.48
N LEU A 252 -43.36 -20.66 -51.12
CA LEU A 252 -42.22 -20.64 -52.05
C LEU A 252 -41.68 -22.06 -52.36
N TYR A 253 -42.03 -23.06 -51.57
CA TYR A 253 -41.68 -24.48 -51.81
C TYR A 253 -42.82 -25.29 -52.43
N VAL A 254 -43.97 -24.67 -52.67
CA VAL A 254 -45.24 -25.34 -52.95
C VAL A 254 -45.93 -24.57 -54.07
N ASP A 255 -45.71 -24.98 -55.32
CA ASP A 255 -46.48 -24.44 -56.44
C ASP A 255 -47.92 -24.95 -56.34
N LYS A 256 -48.84 -24.05 -55.98
CA LYS A 256 -50.25 -24.40 -55.76
C LYS A 256 -50.94 -24.89 -57.02
N SER A 257 -50.36 -24.65 -58.19
CA SER A 257 -50.92 -25.07 -59.48
C SER A 257 -50.60 -26.53 -59.83
N ASP A 258 -49.59 -27.13 -59.20
CA ASP A 258 -49.03 -28.44 -59.62
C ASP A 258 -49.23 -29.54 -58.56
N ILE A 259 -50.03 -29.27 -57.52
CA ILE A 259 -50.20 -30.20 -56.39
C ILE A 259 -51.63 -30.72 -56.34
N HIS A 260 -51.79 -31.99 -56.70
CA HIS A 260 -53.02 -32.75 -56.55
C HIS A 260 -52.86 -33.80 -55.44
N PHE A 261 -53.55 -33.58 -54.32
CA PHE A 261 -53.55 -34.52 -53.20
C PHE A 261 -54.60 -35.61 -53.41
N TYR A 262 -54.17 -36.79 -53.88
CA TYR A 262 -55.06 -37.93 -54.11
C TYR A 262 -55.26 -38.83 -52.88
N THR A 263 -54.48 -38.66 -51.81
CA THR A 263 -54.60 -39.46 -50.59
C THR A 263 -54.15 -38.66 -49.37
N ARG A 264 -54.88 -38.78 -48.25
CA ARG A 264 -54.48 -38.26 -46.95
C ARG A 264 -54.02 -39.42 -46.06
N THR A 265 -52.82 -39.33 -45.52
CA THR A 265 -52.29 -40.29 -44.56
C THR A 265 -51.64 -39.53 -43.41
N ASP A 266 -51.99 -39.91 -42.19
CA ASP A 266 -51.45 -39.30 -40.98
C ASP A 266 -50.17 -40.06 -40.59
N ALA A 267 -49.03 -39.39 -40.67
CA ALA A 267 -47.73 -39.98 -40.33
C ALA A 267 -47.02 -39.09 -39.30
N PHE A 268 -46.60 -39.71 -38.21
CA PHE A 268 -45.92 -39.03 -37.10
C PHE A 268 -44.48 -38.69 -37.50
N LEU A 269 -44.19 -37.39 -37.68
CA LEU A 269 -42.98 -36.90 -38.37
C LEU A 269 -41.80 -36.45 -37.48
N ARG A 270 -41.83 -36.66 -36.16
CA ARG A 270 -40.80 -36.06 -35.27
C ARG A 270 -40.03 -37.06 -34.42
N THR A 271 -38.72 -36.92 -34.44
CA THR A 271 -37.81 -37.26 -33.34
C THR A 271 -36.82 -36.12 -33.17
N HIS A 272 -36.63 -35.67 -31.93
CA HIS A 272 -35.84 -34.49 -31.57
C HIS A 272 -34.38 -34.90 -31.32
N THR A 273 -33.40 -34.24 -31.94
CA THR A 273 -31.97 -34.41 -31.62
C THR A 273 -31.54 -33.44 -30.52
N SER A 274 -30.75 -33.91 -29.55
CA SER A 274 -30.10 -33.09 -28.52
C SER A 274 -28.68 -32.69 -28.92
N ARG A 275 -28.22 -31.50 -28.52
CA ARG A 275 -26.82 -31.05 -28.61
C ARG A 275 -26.20 -31.07 -27.21
N HIS A 276 -24.96 -31.57 -27.10
CA HIS A 276 -24.14 -31.47 -25.88
C HIS A 276 -23.14 -30.31 -26.00
N ALA A 277 -22.82 -29.69 -24.86
CA ALA A 277 -21.75 -28.71 -24.71
C ALA A 277 -20.46 -29.38 -24.21
N ILE A 278 -19.31 -28.87 -24.65
CA ILE A 278 -17.98 -29.28 -24.19
C ILE A 278 -17.45 -28.17 -23.29
N SER A 279 -17.08 -28.54 -22.06
CA SER A 279 -16.38 -27.68 -21.09
C SER A 279 -14.87 -27.72 -21.34
N THR A 280 -14.19 -26.59 -21.13
CA THR A 280 -12.73 -26.53 -21.00
C THR A 280 -12.39 -25.69 -19.77
N ASP A 281 -11.80 -26.34 -18.78
CA ASP A 281 -11.09 -25.75 -17.65
C ASP A 281 -9.57 -25.71 -17.92
N SER A 282 -8.86 -25.03 -17.01
CA SER A 282 -7.41 -24.76 -16.89
C SER A 282 -6.96 -23.48 -17.60
N GLY A 283 -6.12 -22.62 -17.03
CA GLY A 283 -5.28 -22.69 -15.83
C GLY A 283 -4.04 -21.81 -16.07
N GLY A 284 -3.47 -21.22 -15.02
CA GLY A 284 -2.20 -20.48 -15.05
C GLY A 284 -2.37 -19.01 -14.64
N GLY A 285 -1.78 -18.49 -13.56
CA GLY A 285 -0.67 -18.97 -12.75
C GLY A 285 0.66 -18.32 -13.18
N GLY A 286 1.22 -17.47 -12.31
CA GLY A 286 2.59 -16.95 -12.38
C GLY A 286 2.73 -15.61 -13.15
N GLY A 287 3.54 -14.65 -12.73
CA GLY A 287 4.61 -14.70 -11.75
C GLY A 287 5.04 -13.31 -11.29
N ARG A 288 5.68 -13.30 -10.12
CA ARG A 288 6.37 -12.19 -9.49
C ARG A 288 7.80 -12.11 -10.06
N THR A 289 8.33 -10.90 -10.16
CA THR A 289 9.77 -10.65 -10.42
C THR A 289 10.20 -9.32 -9.80
N GLY A 290 11.40 -9.31 -9.23
CA GLY A 290 12.13 -8.18 -8.62
C GLY A 290 12.19 -8.33 -7.10
N GLY A 291 13.29 -8.72 -6.44
CA GLY A 291 14.71 -8.40 -6.66
C GLY A 291 14.98 -7.07 -5.94
N GLY A 292 15.86 -6.92 -4.97
CA GLY A 292 16.86 -7.77 -4.34
C GLY A 292 17.80 -6.81 -3.58
N GLY A 293 17.79 -6.89 -2.26
CA GLY A 293 18.56 -6.06 -1.31
C GLY A 293 18.08 -6.52 0.06
N GLY A 294 18.89 -7.28 0.78
CA GLY A 294 18.42 -8.06 1.92
C GLY A 294 18.20 -7.18 3.14
N HIS A 295 16.94 -6.92 3.48
CA HIS A 295 16.54 -6.64 4.85
C HIS A 295 16.57 -7.97 5.62
N SER A 296 17.08 -7.95 6.86
CA SER A 296 17.00 -9.11 7.74
C SER A 296 15.59 -9.28 8.32
N PHE A 297 14.80 -8.20 8.25
CA PHE A 297 13.44 -8.08 8.74
C PHE A 297 12.46 -7.78 7.60
N SER A 298 11.18 -8.05 7.81
CA SER A 298 10.12 -7.85 6.81
C SER A 298 9.21 -6.66 7.12
N GLY A 299 9.56 -5.81 8.11
CA GLY A 299 8.78 -4.68 8.56
C GLY A 299 8.44 -3.69 7.43
N GLY A 300 7.22 -3.14 7.47
CA GLY A 300 6.77 -2.14 6.52
C GLY A 300 7.26 -0.75 6.88
N HIS A 301 8.37 -0.32 6.26
CA HIS A 301 8.98 0.98 6.52
C HIS A 301 8.79 2.01 5.40
N THR A 302 8.83 3.27 5.79
CA THR A 302 9.06 4.43 4.92
C THR A 302 10.05 5.36 5.58
N GLY A 303 10.59 6.33 4.87
CA GLY A 303 11.57 7.23 5.48
C GLY A 303 12.18 8.21 4.52
N GLY A 304 13.03 9.07 5.05
CA GLY A 304 13.78 10.08 4.31
C GLY A 304 15.15 10.29 4.91
N GLY A 305 16.10 10.72 4.09
CA GLY A 305 17.46 11.01 4.52
C GLY A 305 17.93 12.39 4.11
N HIS A 306 19.03 12.82 4.71
CA HIS A 306 19.61 14.15 4.53
C HIS A 306 21.14 14.08 4.64
N HIS A 307 21.82 14.78 3.72
CA HIS A 307 23.28 14.87 3.70
C HIS A 307 23.76 16.15 4.39
N ARG A 308 24.80 16.04 5.22
CA ARG A 308 25.52 17.16 5.85
C ARG A 308 27.04 17.04 5.70
#